data_AF-A0A1A2L7U0-F1
#
_entry.id   AF-A0A1A2L7U0-F1
#
_cell.length_a   1.000
_cell.length_b   1.000
_cell.length_c   1.000
_cell.angle_alpha   90.00
_cell.angle_beta   90.00
_cell.angle_gamma   90.00
#
_symmetry.space_group_name_H-M   'P 1'
#
loop_
_entity.id
_entity.type
_entity.pdbx_description
1 polymer ?
#
loop_
_entity_poly.entity_id
_entity_poly.type
_entity_poly.pdbx_seq_one_letter_code
_entity_poly.pdbx_strand_id
1 'polypeptide(L)'
;MGAGIFVIVVGVLVGGALAASPRRLWWAMQSWKFKNPEANEPSDIAYGMTRASGVFVIIVSLVLGGVFIGDEISKSAADKRQREAEAQQRAAEAAFVVPPPEQRGPLPVIGYFAEPTARGATITVYYQAPAIAVDQYFRSMSNGDSYPCYTSPIVNPAGEERITVSPELIWAPEKLGDMSKVGACRPGEGLAVRAVQVDDAAVGTTVVTDSAIIDPNGTEIRPATPGNSVPKLSAKLRTNR
;
A
#
# COMPACT_ATOMS: atom_id res chain seq x y z
N MET A 1 -27.94 4.42 -18.06
CA MET A 1 -29.26 3.76 -18.11
C MET A 1 -29.97 3.94 -19.45
N GLY A 2 -29.76 5.07 -20.16
CA GLY A 2 -30.47 5.37 -21.40
C GLY A 2 -30.19 4.39 -22.56
N ALA A 3 -28.96 3.90 -22.70
CA ALA A 3 -28.58 3.02 -23.81
C ALA A 3 -29.26 1.64 -23.73
N GLY A 4 -29.26 1.00 -22.55
CA GLY A 4 -29.91 -0.31 -22.37
C GLY A 4 -31.43 -0.24 -22.53
N ILE A 5 -32.07 0.81 -22.00
CA ILE A 5 -33.51 1.04 -22.21
C ILE A 5 -33.83 1.26 -23.69
N PHE A 6 -33.00 2.05 -24.39
CA PHE A 6 -33.17 2.29 -25.82
C PHE A 6 -33.10 1.00 -26.65
N VAL A 7 -32.12 0.13 -26.37
CA VAL A 7 -31.97 -1.17 -27.04
C VAL A 7 -33.20 -2.06 -26.83
N ILE A 8 -33.76 -2.08 -25.61
CA ILE A 8 -34.98 -2.84 -25.31
C ILE A 8 -36.15 -2.27 -26.09
N VAL A 9 -36.40 -0.95 -25.99
CA VAL A 9 -37.57 -0.33 -26.62
C VAL A 9 -37.55 -0.51 -28.13
N VAL A 10 -36.42 -0.23 -28.79
CA VAL A 10 -36.30 -0.38 -30.24
C VAL A 10 -36.41 -1.84 -30.64
N GLY A 11 -35.73 -2.74 -29.93
CA GLY A 11 -35.75 -4.17 -30.18
C GLY A 11 -37.13 -4.81 -30.06
N VAL A 12 -37.87 -4.45 -29.01
CA VAL A 12 -39.24 -4.94 -28.79
C VAL A 12 -40.19 -4.43 -29.87
N LEU A 13 -40.08 -3.15 -30.26
CA LEU A 13 -40.93 -2.59 -31.32
C LEU A 13 -40.65 -3.23 -32.69
N VAL A 14 -39.38 -3.35 -33.08
CA VAL A 14 -38.99 -3.96 -34.37
C VAL A 14 -39.31 -5.45 -34.39
N GLY A 15 -38.91 -6.19 -33.35
CA GLY A 15 -39.19 -7.62 -33.25
C GLY A 15 -40.70 -7.92 -33.15
N GLY A 16 -41.45 -7.08 -32.44
CA GLY A 16 -42.91 -7.18 -32.33
C GLY A 16 -43.62 -6.96 -33.67
N ALA A 17 -43.19 -5.97 -34.45
CA ALA A 17 -43.74 -5.73 -35.80
C ALA A 17 -43.49 -6.93 -36.74
N LEU A 18 -42.27 -7.52 -36.69
CA LEU A 18 -41.90 -8.71 -37.45
C LEU A 18 -42.71 -9.95 -37.02
N ALA A 19 -42.96 -10.12 -35.72
CA ALA A 19 -43.72 -11.24 -35.18
C ALA A 19 -45.22 -11.14 -35.46
N ALA A 20 -45.82 -9.95 -35.31
CA ALA A 20 -47.26 -9.77 -35.40
C ALA A 20 -47.78 -9.75 -36.84
N SER A 21 -47.07 -9.10 -37.77
CA SER A 21 -47.60 -8.88 -39.12
C SER A 21 -46.53 -8.86 -40.23
N PRO A 22 -45.79 -9.97 -40.44
CA PRO A 22 -44.72 -10.00 -41.43
C PRO A 22 -45.23 -9.83 -42.88
N ARG A 23 -46.43 -10.34 -43.18
CA ARG A 23 -47.09 -10.19 -44.49
C ARG A 23 -47.39 -8.72 -44.83
N ARG A 24 -47.89 -7.96 -43.85
CA ARG A 24 -48.16 -6.51 -44.02
C ARG A 24 -46.87 -5.72 -44.22
N LEU A 25 -45.81 -6.06 -43.49
CA LEU A 25 -44.50 -5.42 -43.65
C LEU A 25 -43.88 -5.69 -45.02
N TRP A 26 -44.00 -6.92 -45.54
CA TRP A 26 -43.53 -7.25 -46.87
C TRP A 26 -44.26 -6.45 -47.96
N TRP A 27 -45.59 -6.35 -47.86
CA TRP A 27 -46.38 -5.52 -48.76
C TRP A 27 -46.04 -4.04 -48.67
N ALA A 28 -45.80 -3.51 -47.46
CA ALA A 28 -45.43 -2.11 -47.28
C ALA A 28 -44.00 -1.77 -47.77
N MET A 29 -43.04 -2.69 -47.57
CA MET A 29 -41.60 -2.38 -47.70
C MET A 29 -40.91 -3.05 -48.89
N GLN A 30 -41.45 -4.12 -49.47
CA GLN A 30 -40.77 -4.90 -50.52
C GLN A 30 -41.61 -5.15 -51.77
N SER A 31 -42.94 -5.10 -51.71
CA SER A 31 -43.81 -5.40 -52.87
C SER A 31 -43.51 -4.53 -54.09
N TRP A 32 -43.21 -3.24 -53.88
CA TRP A 32 -42.89 -2.25 -54.91
C TRP A 32 -41.65 -2.59 -55.75
N LYS A 33 -40.79 -3.49 -55.27
CA LYS A 33 -39.61 -3.94 -56.01
C LYS A 33 -39.96 -4.91 -57.14
N PHE A 34 -41.16 -5.49 -57.13
CA PHE A 34 -41.56 -6.53 -58.06
C PHE A 34 -42.66 -6.02 -59.00
N LYS A 35 -42.52 -6.33 -60.30
CA LYS A 35 -43.51 -5.97 -61.33
C LYS A 35 -44.86 -6.66 -61.09
N ASN A 36 -44.83 -7.89 -60.55
CA ASN A 36 -46.00 -8.68 -60.14
C ASN A 36 -45.83 -9.12 -58.68
N PRO A 37 -46.24 -8.30 -57.69
CA PRO A 37 -46.01 -8.58 -56.28
C PRO A 37 -46.76 -9.82 -55.79
N GLU A 38 -47.99 -10.07 -56.24
CA GLU A 38 -48.78 -11.25 -55.82
C GLU A 38 -48.11 -12.59 -56.21
N ALA A 39 -47.40 -12.62 -57.33
CA ALA A 39 -46.72 -13.82 -57.82
C ALA A 39 -45.39 -14.09 -57.11
N ASN A 40 -44.84 -13.11 -56.39
CA ASN A 40 -43.56 -13.20 -55.68
C ASN A 40 -43.69 -13.02 -54.17
N GLU A 41 -44.90 -13.20 -53.64
CA GLU A 41 -45.15 -13.17 -52.21
C GLU A 41 -44.43 -14.36 -51.53
N PRO A 42 -43.72 -14.12 -50.41
CA PRO A 42 -43.10 -15.18 -49.63
C PRO A 42 -44.11 -16.26 -49.22
N SER A 43 -43.65 -17.50 -49.18
CA SER A 43 -44.47 -18.61 -48.70
C SER A 43 -44.79 -18.50 -47.20
N ASP A 44 -45.83 -19.20 -46.75
CA ASP A 44 -46.23 -19.20 -45.33
C ASP A 44 -45.12 -19.69 -44.39
N ILE A 45 -44.25 -20.59 -44.86
CA ILE A 45 -43.07 -21.05 -44.11
C ILE A 45 -42.06 -19.90 -43.95
N ALA A 46 -41.84 -19.11 -45.00
CA ALA A 46 -40.95 -17.95 -44.93
C ALA A 46 -41.51 -16.87 -43.97
N TYR A 47 -42.83 -16.68 -43.94
CA TYR A 47 -43.46 -15.82 -42.94
C TYR A 47 -43.36 -16.40 -41.53
N GLY A 48 -43.52 -17.71 -41.35
CA GLY A 48 -43.29 -18.39 -40.07
C GLY A 48 -41.87 -18.16 -39.53
N MET A 49 -40.87 -18.26 -40.41
CA MET A 49 -39.46 -17.98 -40.08
C MET A 49 -39.21 -16.52 -39.73
N THR A 50 -39.92 -15.59 -40.38
CA THR A 50 -39.87 -14.14 -40.05
C THR A 50 -40.49 -13.84 -38.69
N ARG A 51 -41.56 -14.56 -38.31
CA ARG A 51 -42.11 -14.42 -36.95
C ARG A 51 -41.15 -14.92 -35.89
N ALA A 52 -40.51 -16.07 -36.15
CA ALA A 52 -39.49 -16.63 -35.26
C ALA A 52 -38.28 -15.68 -35.11
N SER A 53 -37.83 -15.04 -36.18
CA SER A 53 -36.77 -14.04 -36.12
C SER A 53 -37.20 -12.78 -35.35
N GLY A 54 -38.46 -12.34 -35.48
CA GLY A 54 -39.03 -11.27 -34.67
C GLY A 54 -38.98 -11.56 -33.17
N VAL A 55 -39.39 -12.77 -32.75
CA VAL A 55 -39.29 -13.21 -31.35
C VAL A 55 -37.84 -13.28 -30.89
N PHE A 56 -36.94 -13.77 -31.73
CA PHE A 56 -35.51 -13.82 -31.43
C PHE A 56 -34.92 -12.42 -31.18
N VAL A 57 -35.26 -11.43 -32.02
CA VAL A 57 -34.83 -10.03 -31.83
C VAL A 57 -35.30 -9.48 -30.49
N ILE A 58 -36.56 -9.74 -30.10
CA ILE A 58 -37.08 -9.34 -28.78
C ILE A 58 -36.21 -9.92 -27.65
N ILE A 59 -35.94 -11.22 -27.69
CA ILE A 59 -35.15 -11.91 -26.65
C ILE A 59 -33.74 -11.34 -26.57
N VAL A 60 -33.07 -11.19 -27.71
CA VAL A 60 -31.70 -10.63 -27.77
C VAL A 60 -31.67 -9.21 -27.23
N SER A 61 -32.65 -8.38 -27.58
CA SER A 61 -32.72 -7.00 -27.08
C SER A 61 -32.99 -6.91 -25.58
N LEU A 62 -33.80 -7.80 -25.02
CA LEU A 62 -34.01 -7.90 -23.57
C LEU A 62 -32.72 -8.31 -22.84
N VAL A 63 -32.00 -9.31 -23.37
CA VAL A 63 -30.73 -9.78 -22.78
C VAL A 63 -29.68 -8.68 -22.85
N LEU A 64 -29.42 -8.12 -24.04
CA LEU A 64 -28.41 -7.07 -24.22
C LEU A 64 -28.74 -5.82 -23.41
N GLY A 65 -29.98 -5.36 -23.46
CA GLY A 65 -30.41 -4.21 -22.67
C GLY A 65 -30.30 -4.44 -21.17
N GLY A 66 -30.65 -5.64 -20.69
CA GLY A 66 -30.47 -6.04 -19.30
C GLY A 66 -29.01 -6.03 -18.86
N VAL A 67 -28.09 -6.53 -19.70
CA VAL A 67 -26.64 -6.50 -19.44
C VAL A 67 -26.14 -5.05 -19.33
N PHE A 68 -26.51 -4.17 -20.26
CA PHE A 68 -26.08 -2.77 -20.22
C PHE A 68 -26.58 -2.03 -18.96
N ILE A 69 -27.85 -2.23 -18.59
CA ILE A 69 -28.42 -1.63 -17.38
C ILE A 69 -27.71 -2.17 -16.13
N GLY A 70 -27.48 -3.48 -16.07
CA GLY A 70 -26.78 -4.11 -14.96
C GLY A 70 -25.36 -3.59 -14.75
N ASP A 71 -24.60 -3.41 -15.83
CA ASP A 71 -23.24 -2.87 -15.78
C ASP A 71 -23.21 -1.41 -15.29
N GLU A 72 -24.10 -0.56 -15.80
CA GLU A 72 -24.19 0.85 -15.38
C GLU A 72 -24.61 0.99 -13.90
N ILE A 73 -25.57 0.19 -13.45
CA ILE A 73 -25.98 0.17 -12.03
C ILE A 73 -24.81 -0.28 -11.17
N SER A 74 -24.12 -1.36 -11.57
CA SER A 74 -22.98 -1.89 -10.83
C SER A 74 -21.83 -0.89 -10.73
N LYS A 75 -21.49 -0.23 -11.84
CA LYS A 75 -20.49 0.84 -11.89
C LYS A 75 -20.87 2.03 -11.01
N SER A 76 -22.11 2.52 -11.13
CA SER A 76 -22.56 3.65 -10.31
C SER A 76 -22.57 3.33 -8.81
N ALA A 77 -22.92 2.09 -8.44
CA ALA A 77 -22.86 1.62 -7.06
C ALA A 77 -21.41 1.51 -6.56
N ALA A 78 -20.49 1.03 -7.41
CA ALA A 78 -19.06 0.96 -7.10
C ALA A 78 -18.46 2.37 -6.91
N ASP A 79 -18.74 3.30 -7.82
CA ASP A 79 -18.30 4.69 -7.75
C ASP A 79 -18.82 5.38 -6.49
N LYS A 80 -20.10 5.15 -6.14
CA LYS A 80 -20.68 5.71 -4.92
C LYS A 80 -19.98 5.16 -3.67
N ARG A 81 -19.75 3.85 -3.59
CA ARG A 81 -19.00 3.23 -2.48
C ARG A 81 -17.58 3.78 -2.39
N GLN A 82 -16.92 3.98 -3.52
CA GLN A 82 -15.57 4.56 -3.54
C GLN A 82 -15.58 6.00 -3.01
N ARG A 83 -16.51 6.85 -3.46
CA ARG A 83 -16.64 8.22 -2.95
C ARG A 83 -16.96 8.26 -1.46
N GLU A 84 -17.83 7.38 -0.98
CA GLU A 84 -18.15 7.25 0.44
C GLU A 84 -16.92 6.81 1.24
N ALA A 85 -16.16 5.83 0.75
CA ALA A 85 -14.93 5.38 1.39
C ALA A 85 -13.85 6.48 1.41
N GLU A 86 -13.66 7.21 0.31
CA GLU A 86 -12.75 8.36 0.25
C GLU A 86 -13.19 9.48 1.19
N ALA A 87 -14.49 9.77 1.28
CA ALA A 87 -15.02 10.77 2.20
C ALA A 87 -14.82 10.34 3.67
N GLN A 88 -15.05 9.06 3.99
CA GLN A 88 -14.77 8.50 5.31
C GLN A 88 -13.28 8.56 5.65
N GLN A 89 -12.40 8.24 4.71
CA GLN A 89 -10.95 8.36 4.90
C GLN A 89 -10.56 9.81 5.16
N ARG A 90 -11.02 10.77 4.35
CA ARG A 90 -10.74 12.19 4.57
C ARG A 90 -11.28 12.69 5.91
N ALA A 91 -12.46 12.24 6.32
CA ALA A 91 -13.03 12.59 7.62
C ALA A 91 -12.20 12.00 8.77
N ALA A 92 -11.72 10.76 8.63
CA ALA A 92 -10.83 10.14 9.60
C ALA A 92 -9.47 10.84 9.68
N GLU A 93 -8.90 11.24 8.54
CA GLU A 93 -7.65 12.02 8.49
C GLU A 93 -7.81 13.42 9.10
N ALA A 94 -8.94 14.10 8.83
CA ALA A 94 -9.23 15.41 9.42
C ALA A 94 -9.49 15.33 10.93
N ALA A 95 -10.04 14.21 11.41
CA ALA A 95 -10.26 13.95 12.83
C ALA A 95 -9.03 13.35 13.54
N PHE A 96 -7.99 12.95 12.80
CA PHE A 96 -6.82 12.31 13.37
C PHE A 96 -5.97 13.33 14.13
N VAL A 97 -5.86 13.14 15.43
CA VAL A 97 -4.94 13.89 16.28
C VAL A 97 -3.64 13.09 16.39
N VAL A 98 -2.53 13.72 16.01
CA VAL A 98 -1.21 13.11 16.10
C VAL A 98 -0.89 12.81 17.56
N PRO A 99 -0.67 11.54 17.94
CA PRO A 99 -0.29 11.20 19.31
C PRO A 99 1.14 11.70 19.59
N PRO A 100 1.47 11.98 20.87
CA PRO A 100 2.82 12.38 21.24
C PRO A 100 3.83 11.25 20.93
N PRO A 101 5.10 11.60 20.66
CA PRO A 101 6.17 10.63 20.54
C PRO A 101 6.25 9.71 21.76
N GLU A 102 6.33 8.39 21.52
CA GLU A 102 6.44 7.36 22.54
C GLU A 102 7.84 6.74 22.49
N GLN A 103 8.55 6.77 23.62
CA GLN A 103 9.80 6.04 23.79
C GLN A 103 9.49 4.55 23.95
N ARG A 104 9.94 3.73 22.99
CA ARG A 104 9.74 2.27 22.95
C ARG A 104 10.81 1.50 23.71
N GLY A 105 11.80 2.20 24.26
CA GLY A 105 12.85 1.65 25.11
C GLY A 105 14.22 1.54 24.44
N PRO A 106 15.21 1.05 25.19
CA PRO A 106 16.60 0.94 24.73
C PRO A 106 16.75 -0.18 23.69
N LEU A 107 17.65 0.05 22.73
CA LEU A 107 18.01 -0.91 21.70
C LEU A 107 19.29 -1.66 22.08
N PRO A 108 19.38 -2.96 21.76
CA PRO A 108 20.54 -3.77 22.11
C PRO A 108 21.76 -3.39 21.26
N VAL A 109 22.92 -3.33 21.91
CA VAL A 109 24.20 -2.93 21.31
C VAL A 109 25.00 -4.17 20.95
N ILE A 110 25.63 -4.17 19.78
CA ILE A 110 26.45 -5.29 19.30
C ILE A 110 27.91 -5.11 19.74
N GLY A 111 28.45 -3.91 19.51
CA GLY A 111 29.86 -3.62 19.76
C GLY A 111 30.29 -2.33 19.08
N TYR A 112 31.58 -2.01 19.15
CA TYR A 112 32.12 -0.81 18.49
C TYR A 112 33.43 -1.07 17.75
N PHE A 113 33.67 -0.28 16.70
CA PHE A 113 35.01 -0.09 16.12
C PHE A 113 35.58 1.24 16.59
N ALA A 114 36.90 1.28 16.78
CA ALA A 114 37.62 2.51 17.09
C ALA A 114 38.81 2.63 16.13
N GLU A 115 38.79 3.68 15.32
CA GLU A 115 39.82 3.99 14.34
C GLU A 115 40.62 5.20 14.80
N PRO A 116 41.96 5.10 14.92
CA PRO A 116 42.77 6.27 15.24
C PRO A 116 42.73 7.28 14.08
N THR A 117 42.59 8.55 14.43
CA THR A 117 42.61 9.69 13.50
C THR A 117 43.69 10.69 13.93
N ALA A 118 43.95 11.72 13.11
CA ALA A 118 44.94 12.75 13.46
C ALA A 118 44.57 13.56 14.71
N ARG A 119 43.30 13.56 15.12
CA ARG A 119 42.76 14.34 16.25
C ARG A 119 42.37 13.48 17.46
N GLY A 120 42.42 12.16 17.36
CA GLY A 120 41.98 11.24 18.39
C GLY A 120 41.62 9.88 17.80
N ALA A 121 40.36 9.48 17.98
CA ALA A 121 39.79 8.29 17.38
C ALA A 121 38.33 8.52 16.96
N THR A 122 37.94 7.93 15.84
CA THR A 122 36.54 7.79 15.43
C THR A 122 36.00 6.48 15.99
N ILE A 123 34.98 6.56 16.82
CA ILE A 123 34.29 5.42 17.43
C ILE A 123 32.98 5.21 16.70
N THR A 124 32.77 4.01 16.14
CA THR A 124 31.50 3.62 15.50
C THR A 124 30.86 2.53 16.32
N VAL A 125 29.74 2.84 16.98
CA VAL A 125 28.98 1.88 17.79
C VAL A 125 27.85 1.30 16.96
N TYR A 126 27.77 -0.03 16.92
CA TYR A 126 26.76 -0.79 16.19
C TYR A 126 25.69 -1.30 17.14
N TYR A 127 24.44 -1.16 16.75
CA TYR A 127 23.28 -1.59 17.51
C TYR A 127 22.24 -2.19 16.56
N GLN A 128 21.33 -2.98 17.12
CA GLN A 128 20.25 -3.60 16.36
C GLN A 128 18.96 -2.84 16.57
N ALA A 129 18.29 -2.54 15.46
CA ALA A 129 17.03 -1.82 15.43
C ALA A 129 16.04 -2.53 14.50
N PRO A 130 14.74 -2.22 14.61
CA PRO A 130 13.75 -2.72 13.67
C PRO A 130 14.08 -2.33 12.23
N ALA A 131 13.77 -3.21 11.27
CA ALA A 131 14.09 -2.96 9.86
C ALA A 131 13.49 -1.66 9.31
N ILE A 132 12.30 -1.29 9.80
CA ILE A 132 11.61 -0.07 9.42
C ILE A 132 12.17 1.20 10.09
N ALA A 133 13.00 1.05 11.12
CA ALA A 133 13.53 2.17 11.89
C ALA A 133 14.66 2.85 11.12
N VAL A 134 14.57 4.17 11.00
CA VAL A 134 15.61 5.02 10.40
C VAL A 134 16.34 5.81 11.48
N ASP A 135 17.54 6.31 11.18
CA ASP A 135 18.22 7.21 12.11
C ASP A 135 17.48 8.56 12.21
N GLN A 136 17.46 9.18 13.39
CA GLN A 136 16.86 10.50 13.62
C GLN A 136 17.37 11.55 12.64
N TYR A 137 18.65 11.50 12.27
CA TYR A 137 19.23 12.40 11.29
C TYR A 137 18.52 12.28 9.94
N PHE A 138 18.36 11.07 9.42
CA PHE A 138 17.65 10.84 8.15
C PHE A 138 16.19 11.26 8.22
N ARG A 139 15.52 11.00 9.35
CA ARG A 139 14.15 11.48 9.57
C ARG A 139 14.07 13.00 9.46
N SER A 140 14.99 13.72 10.10
CA SER A 140 15.01 15.19 10.10
C SER A 140 15.27 15.82 8.72
N MET A 141 15.89 15.06 7.81
CA MET A 141 16.17 15.49 6.44
C MET A 141 15.09 15.10 5.43
N SER A 142 14.14 14.26 5.83
CA SER A 142 13.07 13.79 4.97
C SER A 142 12.07 14.93 4.69
N ASN A 143 11.86 15.22 3.40
CA ASN A 143 10.80 16.11 2.96
C ASN A 143 9.67 15.28 2.35
N GLY A 144 8.61 15.04 3.11
CA GLY A 144 7.35 14.44 2.64
C GLY A 144 7.15 12.96 2.97
N ASP A 145 8.24 12.20 3.19
CA ASP A 145 8.13 10.83 3.70
C ASP A 145 8.08 10.83 5.23
N SER A 146 7.01 10.23 5.77
CA SER A 146 6.88 10.01 7.21
C SER A 146 7.64 8.74 7.61
N TYR A 147 8.56 8.92 8.57
CA TYR A 147 9.28 7.85 9.23
C TYR A 147 8.84 7.79 10.69
N PRO A 148 7.72 7.11 10.99
CA PRO A 148 7.14 7.12 12.33
C PRO A 148 7.95 6.30 13.34
N CYS A 149 8.87 5.46 12.85
CA CYS A 149 9.76 4.66 13.66
C CYS A 149 11.20 5.10 13.40
N TYR A 150 11.90 5.56 14.43
CA TYR A 150 13.27 6.01 14.28
C TYR A 150 14.11 5.74 15.53
N THR A 151 15.42 5.75 15.35
CA THR A 151 16.40 5.53 16.41
C THR A 151 17.08 6.84 16.77
N SER A 152 17.24 7.07 18.07
CA SER A 152 17.92 8.24 18.61
C SER A 152 19.07 7.75 19.49
N PRO A 153 20.30 7.64 18.96
CA PRO A 153 21.47 7.32 19.76
C PRO A 153 21.89 8.51 20.62
N ILE A 154 21.60 8.45 21.92
CA ILE A 154 22.08 9.45 22.87
C ILE A 154 23.54 9.14 23.18
N VAL A 155 24.43 10.06 22.82
CA VAL A 155 25.87 9.98 23.08
C VAL A 155 26.23 11.02 24.13
N ASN A 156 26.53 10.57 25.34
CA ASN A 156 26.94 11.44 26.44
C ASN A 156 28.40 11.18 26.79
N PRO A 157 29.27 12.22 26.82
CA PRO A 157 30.60 12.06 27.40
C PRO A 157 30.44 11.81 28.91
N ALA A 158 31.01 10.70 29.38
CA ALA A 158 31.01 10.30 30.79
C ALA A 158 32.41 10.51 31.39
N GLY A 159 32.93 11.74 31.26
CA GLY A 159 34.31 12.11 31.59
C GLY A 159 35.26 12.08 30.39
N GLU A 160 36.55 12.33 30.62
CA GLU A 160 37.57 12.41 29.55
C GLU A 160 37.89 11.04 28.91
N GLU A 161 37.66 9.93 29.63
CA GLU A 161 38.04 8.57 29.20
C GLU A 161 36.86 7.64 28.89
N ARG A 162 35.62 8.09 29.07
CA ARG A 162 34.43 7.24 28.86
C ARG A 162 33.34 7.95 28.08
N ILE A 163 32.66 7.21 27.22
CA ILE A 163 31.49 7.68 26.48
C ILE A 163 30.35 6.69 26.70
N THR A 164 29.19 7.23 27.06
CA THR A 164 27.96 6.45 27.19
C THR A 164 27.16 6.57 25.90
N VAL A 165 26.81 5.43 25.31
CA VAL A 165 25.98 5.37 24.10
C VAL A 165 24.74 4.54 24.40
N SER A 166 23.59 5.20 24.41
CA SER A 166 22.29 4.59 24.68
C SER A 166 21.38 4.82 23.48
N PRO A 167 21.32 3.88 22.52
CA PRO A 167 20.39 3.94 21.41
C PRO A 167 18.96 3.66 21.88
N GLU A 168 18.05 4.59 21.61
CA GLU A 168 16.64 4.45 21.94
C GLU A 168 15.79 4.30 20.68
N LEU A 169 14.72 3.51 20.78
CA LEU A 169 13.70 3.40 19.76
C LEU A 169 12.56 4.37 20.09
N ILE A 170 12.13 5.16 19.11
CA ILE A 170 11.05 6.13 19.28
C ILE A 170 9.99 5.90 18.21
N TRP A 171 8.73 5.91 18.65
CA TRP A 171 7.55 5.89 17.80
C TRP A 171 6.90 7.27 17.80
N ALA A 172 6.92 7.96 16.67
CA ALA A 172 6.34 9.29 16.49
C ALA A 172 5.61 9.37 15.14
N PRO A 173 4.35 8.92 15.05
CA PRO A 173 3.58 9.01 13.82
C PRO A 173 3.26 10.46 13.47
N GLU A 174 3.13 10.76 12.19
CA GLU A 174 2.80 12.10 11.69
C GLU A 174 1.45 12.13 10.97
N LYS A 175 1.01 10.97 10.45
CA LYS A 175 -0.26 10.82 9.73
C LYS A 175 -0.98 9.53 10.09
N LEU A 176 -2.29 9.48 9.84
CA LEU A 176 -3.13 8.32 10.13
C LEU A 176 -2.59 7.02 9.52
N GLY A 177 -2.06 7.08 8.29
CA GLY A 177 -1.47 5.93 7.61
C GLY A 177 -0.28 5.31 8.35
N ASP A 178 0.42 6.07 9.20
CA ASP A 178 1.53 5.56 9.99
C ASP A 178 1.07 4.58 11.05
N MET A 179 -0.17 4.69 11.55
CA MET A 179 -0.71 3.79 12.57
C MET A 179 -0.70 2.32 12.13
N SER A 180 -0.70 2.05 10.83
CA SER A 180 -0.55 0.69 10.29
C SER A 180 0.82 0.05 10.61
N LYS A 181 1.85 0.86 10.87
CA LYS A 181 3.24 0.42 11.13
C LYS A 181 3.56 0.28 12.61
N VAL A 182 2.63 0.58 13.52
CA VAL A 182 2.86 0.60 14.97
C VAL A 182 3.40 -0.74 15.50
N GLY A 183 2.89 -1.86 14.97
CA GLY A 183 3.32 -3.20 15.37
C GLY A 183 4.75 -3.53 14.98
N ALA A 184 5.21 -3.00 13.84
CA ALA A 184 6.56 -3.22 13.32
C ALA A 184 7.62 -2.35 14.00
N CYS A 185 7.22 -1.31 14.77
CA CYS A 185 8.13 -0.47 15.52
C CYS A 185 8.29 -0.96 16.96
N ARG A 186 8.88 -2.15 17.12
CA ARG A 186 9.14 -2.76 18.43
C ARG A 186 10.54 -3.36 18.47
N PRO A 187 11.25 -3.31 19.62
CA PRO A 187 12.53 -3.97 19.75
C PRO A 187 12.45 -5.46 19.35
N GLY A 188 13.38 -5.93 18.53
CA GLY A 188 13.44 -7.32 18.05
C GLY A 188 12.66 -7.61 16.74
N GLU A 189 11.82 -6.68 16.26
CA GLU A 189 11.04 -6.85 15.02
C GLU A 189 11.87 -6.53 13.76
N GLY A 190 12.34 -7.55 13.06
CA GLY A 190 13.16 -7.40 11.86
C GLY A 190 14.56 -6.88 12.20
N LEU A 191 15.58 -7.69 11.97
CA LEU A 191 16.94 -7.37 12.41
C LEU A 191 17.64 -6.47 11.38
N ALA A 192 17.77 -5.18 11.69
CA ALA A 192 18.65 -4.27 10.96
C ALA A 192 19.78 -3.78 11.86
N VAL A 193 21.00 -3.83 11.34
CA VAL A 193 22.16 -3.25 12.01
C VAL A 193 22.25 -1.77 11.66
N ARG A 194 22.32 -0.94 12.69
CA ARG A 194 22.51 0.51 12.61
C ARG A 194 23.80 0.89 13.32
N ALA A 195 24.29 2.08 13.04
CA ALA A 195 25.52 2.58 13.64
C ALA A 195 25.40 4.06 13.98
N VAL A 196 26.05 4.46 15.08
CA VAL A 196 26.29 5.85 15.43
C VAL A 196 27.80 6.09 15.45
N GLN A 197 28.22 7.21 14.88
CA GLN A 197 29.61 7.62 14.83
C GLN A 197 29.85 8.74 15.85
N VAL A 198 30.95 8.62 16.58
CA VAL A 198 31.46 9.61 17.51
C VAL A 198 32.88 9.96 17.06
N ASP A 199 33.06 11.19 16.61
CA ASP A 199 34.35 11.69 16.14
C ASP A 199 35.14 12.36 17.27
N ASP A 200 36.45 12.49 17.05
CA ASP A 200 37.39 13.17 17.94
C ASP A 200 37.38 12.65 19.39
N ALA A 201 37.07 11.36 19.60
CA ALA A 201 37.17 10.71 20.91
C ALA A 201 38.63 10.51 21.31
N ALA A 202 38.93 10.48 22.61
CA ALA A 202 40.28 10.20 23.09
C ALA A 202 40.72 8.77 22.72
N VAL A 203 42.01 8.59 22.43
CA VAL A 203 42.54 7.25 22.15
C VAL A 203 42.46 6.42 23.42
N GLY A 204 41.78 5.27 23.34
CA GLY A 204 41.57 4.39 24.50
C GLY A 204 40.26 4.67 25.26
N THR A 205 39.41 5.58 24.79
CA THR A 205 38.08 5.79 25.38
C THR A 205 37.30 4.49 25.50
N THR A 206 36.77 4.24 26.70
CA THR A 206 35.89 3.11 26.98
C THR A 206 34.45 3.48 26.62
N VAL A 207 33.82 2.66 25.78
CA VAL A 207 32.40 2.81 25.43
C VAL A 207 31.56 2.01 26.40
N VAL A 208 30.58 2.66 27.03
CA VAL A 208 29.61 2.02 27.91
C VAL A 208 28.18 2.25 27.40
N THR A 209 27.25 1.39 27.78
CA THR A 209 25.83 1.50 27.45
C THR A 209 24.99 1.02 28.63
N ASP A 210 23.73 1.41 28.71
CA ASP A 210 22.79 0.84 29.69
C ASP A 210 21.93 -0.27 29.05
N SER A 211 22.04 -0.45 27.73
CA SER A 211 21.35 -1.46 26.94
C SER A 211 21.91 -2.88 27.12
N ALA A 212 21.14 -3.87 26.68
CA ALA A 212 21.62 -5.23 26.52
C ALA A 212 22.73 -5.29 25.45
N ILE A 213 23.68 -6.21 25.61
CA ILE A 213 24.70 -6.50 24.61
C ILE A 213 24.35 -7.81 23.93
N ILE A 214 24.30 -7.78 22.61
CA ILE A 214 23.97 -8.91 21.75
C ILE A 214 25.13 -9.26 20.82
N ASP A 215 25.13 -10.46 20.28
CA ASP A 215 26.00 -10.83 19.16
C ASP A 215 25.44 -10.25 17.83
N PRO A 216 26.20 -10.33 16.72
CA PRO A 216 25.71 -9.88 15.41
C PRO A 216 24.46 -10.62 14.89
N ASN A 217 24.13 -11.78 15.46
CA ASN A 217 22.96 -12.58 15.11
C ASN A 217 21.73 -12.25 15.99
N GLY A 218 21.87 -11.36 16.98
CA GLY A 218 20.81 -10.99 17.92
C GLY A 218 20.73 -11.86 19.18
N THR A 219 21.69 -12.75 19.44
CA THR A 219 21.74 -13.53 20.67
C THR A 219 22.22 -12.65 21.81
N GLU A 220 21.50 -12.60 22.93
CA GLU A 220 21.92 -11.86 24.12
C GLU A 220 23.21 -12.44 24.71
N ILE A 221 24.24 -11.61 24.80
CA ILE A 221 25.51 -11.91 25.47
C ILE A 221 25.48 -11.41 26.91
N ARG A 222 24.92 -10.21 27.13
CA ARG A 222 24.72 -9.61 28.46
C ARG A 222 23.38 -8.87 28.54
N PRO A 223 22.66 -8.98 29.66
CA PRO A 223 21.42 -8.26 29.86
C PRO A 223 21.65 -6.76 30.01
N ALA A 224 20.59 -5.97 29.82
CA ALA A 224 20.60 -4.53 30.03
C ALA A 224 20.97 -4.21 31.49
N THR A 225 22.04 -3.45 31.69
CA THR A 225 22.53 -3.05 33.02
C THR A 225 23.29 -1.74 32.88
N PRO A 226 23.10 -0.77 33.80
CA PRO A 226 23.78 0.51 33.71
C PRO A 226 25.31 0.38 33.64
N GLY A 227 25.93 1.09 32.71
CA GLY A 227 27.38 1.10 32.55
C GLY A 227 27.98 -0.18 31.97
N ASN A 228 27.20 -0.97 31.22
CA ASN A 228 27.70 -2.12 30.50
C ASN A 228 28.85 -1.71 29.55
N SER A 229 30.08 -2.19 29.80
CA SER A 229 31.19 -2.00 28.85
C SER A 229 30.86 -2.69 27.52
N VAL A 230 30.81 -1.89 26.44
CA VAL A 230 30.55 -2.38 25.09
C VAL A 230 31.81 -3.07 24.57
N PRO A 231 31.73 -4.24 23.91
CA PRO A 231 32.91 -4.93 23.40
C PRO A 231 33.49 -4.23 22.16
N LYS A 232 34.82 -4.09 22.11
CA LYS A 232 35.53 -3.66 20.90
C LYS A 232 35.52 -4.80 19.88
N LEU A 233 34.98 -4.55 18.70
CA LEU A 233 34.87 -5.54 17.64
C LEU A 233 36.23 -5.74 16.94
N SER A 234 36.50 -6.98 16.54
CA SER A 234 37.74 -7.32 15.83
C SER A 234 37.67 -6.89 14.37
N ALA A 235 38.79 -6.46 13.80
CA ALA A 235 38.88 -6.02 12.40
C ALA A 235 38.43 -7.10 11.39
N LYS A 236 38.48 -8.39 11.76
CA LYS A 236 38.01 -9.50 10.92
C LYS A 236 36.51 -9.48 10.63
N LEU A 237 35.72 -8.82 11.48
CA LEU A 237 34.26 -8.71 11.31
C LEU A 237 33.86 -7.63 10.29
N ARG A 238 34.81 -6.81 9.81
CA ARG A 238 34.53 -5.77 8.80
C ARG A 238 34.46 -6.27 7.36
N THR A 239 35.03 -7.43 7.07
CA THR A 239 35.20 -7.94 5.69
C THR A 239 34.10 -8.88 5.24
N ASN A 240 33.17 -9.28 6.11
CA ASN A 240 31.95 -9.98 5.71
C ASN A 240 30.89 -8.94 5.32
N ARG A 241 30.99 -8.43 4.09
CA ARG A 241 29.97 -7.60 3.46
C ARG A 241 29.51 -8.27 2.18
#